data_AF-A0A2N5FGV5-F1
#
_entry.id   AF-A0A2N5FGV5-F1
#
_cell.length_a   1.000
_cell.length_b   1.000
_cell.length_c   1.000
_cell.angle_alpha   90.00
_cell.angle_beta   90.00
_cell.angle_gamma   90.00
#
_symmetry.space_group_name_H-M   'P 1'
#
loop_
_entity.id
_entity.type
_entity.pdbx_description
1 polymer ?
#
loop_
_entity_poly.entity_id
_entity_poly.type
_entity_poly.pdbx_seq_one_letter_code
_entity_poly.pdbx_strand_id
1 'polypeptide(L)'
;MKLGLKCSYSPEQLYDRLRYKPDIIELHLNEDDLFRDKRKQLENTISMLTNQGCDVYLHHPSKYNERYLDISHERKEDYFFFHLSTRILADICLSHSVKCVIHPHYKLTSTSAINKANNDNMIKGIEQIYPTEKMFFYGKTPFMVFLLPKTRIGSKTLLDH
;
A
#
# COMPACT_ATOMS: atom_id res chain seq x y z
N MET A 1 0.06 6.30 22.58
CA MET A 1 1.01 6.10 21.46
C MET A 1 0.49 4.93 20.65
N LYS A 2 0.37 5.05 19.32
CA LYS A 2 -0.07 3.91 18.48
C LYS A 2 1.11 2.98 18.18
N LEU A 3 0.97 1.68 18.43
CA LEU A 3 1.97 0.67 18.09
C LEU A 3 1.78 0.19 16.65
N GLY A 4 2.76 0.47 15.78
CA GLY A 4 2.78 -0.03 14.41
C GLY A 4 3.80 -1.12 14.20
N LEU A 5 3.41 -2.24 13.58
CA LEU A 5 4.28 -3.37 13.26
C LEU A 5 4.23 -3.72 11.77
N LYS A 6 5.38 -4.04 11.20
CA LYS A 6 5.52 -4.48 9.80
C LYS A 6 5.74 -5.99 9.72
N CYS A 7 5.06 -6.64 8.78
CA CYS A 7 5.17 -8.09 8.53
C CYS A 7 4.65 -8.45 7.12
N SER A 8 4.87 -9.69 6.70
CA SER A 8 4.11 -10.29 5.60
C SER A 8 2.79 -10.82 6.16
N TYR A 9 1.86 -11.20 5.28
CA TYR A 9 0.64 -11.90 5.69
C TYR A 9 0.84 -13.43 5.88
N SER A 10 2.10 -13.89 6.00
CA SER A 10 2.36 -15.29 6.36
C SER A 10 1.86 -15.59 7.79
N PRO A 11 1.29 -16.78 8.05
CA PRO A 11 0.73 -17.11 9.36
C PRO A 11 1.72 -16.94 10.53
N GLU A 12 2.98 -17.31 10.32
CA GLU A 12 4.04 -17.22 11.34
C GLU A 12 4.31 -15.76 11.74
N GLN A 13 4.51 -14.88 10.76
CA GLN A 13 4.80 -13.47 11.05
C GLN A 13 3.57 -12.75 11.62
N LEU A 14 2.37 -13.03 11.10
CA LEU A 14 1.13 -12.47 11.63
C LEU A 14 0.95 -12.86 13.10
N TYR A 15 1.12 -14.14 13.43
CA TYR A 15 0.98 -14.62 14.82
C TYR A 15 1.96 -13.92 15.75
N ASP A 16 3.23 -13.79 15.34
CA ASP A 16 4.24 -13.09 16.14
C ASP A 16 3.87 -11.61 16.35
N ARG A 17 3.34 -10.91 15.34
CA ARG A 17 2.98 -9.49 15.48
C ARG A 17 1.70 -9.29 16.29
N LEU A 18 0.68 -10.12 16.07
CA LEU A 18 -0.63 -9.96 16.70
C LEU A 18 -0.59 -10.17 18.21
N ARG A 19 0.38 -10.95 18.74
CA ARG A 19 0.55 -11.13 20.19
C ARG A 19 0.81 -9.81 20.94
N TYR A 20 1.33 -8.80 20.25
CA TYR A 20 1.62 -7.48 20.81
C TYR A 20 0.43 -6.51 20.75
N LYS A 21 -0.73 -6.93 20.21
CA LYS A 21 -1.94 -6.10 20.04
C LYS A 21 -1.65 -4.73 19.39
N PRO A 22 -1.07 -4.71 18.17
CA PRO A 22 -0.72 -3.47 17.50
C PRO A 22 -1.97 -2.68 17.08
N ASP A 23 -1.87 -1.36 17.09
CA ASP A 23 -2.88 -0.48 16.52
C ASP A 23 -2.80 -0.45 14.99
N ILE A 24 -1.59 -0.63 14.43
CA ILE A 24 -1.30 -0.53 13.00
C ILE A 24 -0.53 -1.77 12.54
N ILE A 25 -0.97 -2.37 11.42
CA ILE A 25 -0.21 -3.42 10.71
C ILE A 25 0.14 -2.92 9.31
N GLU A 26 1.43 -2.93 8.98
CA GLU A 26 1.93 -2.74 7.61
C GLU A 26 2.30 -4.09 6.99
N LEU A 27 1.56 -4.51 5.96
CA LEU A 27 1.80 -5.74 5.20
C LEU A 27 2.74 -5.45 4.03
N HIS A 28 3.95 -6.01 4.04
CA HIS A 28 4.81 -6.01 2.85
C HIS A 28 4.40 -7.10 1.88
N LEU A 29 4.34 -6.75 0.61
CA LEU A 29 3.89 -7.62 -0.47
C LEU A 29 5.06 -8.00 -1.39
N ASN A 30 4.94 -9.17 -1.98
CA ASN A 30 5.74 -9.67 -3.09
C ASN A 30 4.95 -9.57 -4.40
N GLU A 31 5.62 -9.80 -5.52
CA GLU A 31 5.03 -9.62 -6.85
C GLU A 31 3.74 -10.41 -7.07
N ASP A 32 3.67 -11.66 -6.60
CA ASP A 32 2.50 -12.52 -6.79
C ASP A 32 1.32 -12.19 -5.87
N ASP A 33 1.55 -11.44 -4.78
CA ASP A 33 0.56 -11.25 -3.72
C ASP A 33 -0.67 -10.47 -4.20
N LEU A 34 -0.53 -9.75 -5.31
CA LEU A 34 -1.58 -8.96 -5.95
C LEU A 34 -2.41 -9.77 -6.96
N PHE A 35 -2.11 -11.04 -7.15
CA PHE A 35 -2.71 -11.86 -8.21
C PHE A 35 -3.32 -13.18 -7.69
N ARG A 36 -4.33 -13.65 -8.42
CA ARG A 36 -4.95 -15.00 -8.26
C ARG A 36 -5.28 -15.34 -6.80
N ASP A 37 -4.92 -16.54 -6.34
CA ASP A 37 -5.27 -17.06 -5.03
C ASP A 37 -4.57 -16.30 -3.89
N LYS A 38 -3.35 -15.81 -4.12
CA LYS A 38 -2.62 -14.99 -3.13
C LYS A 38 -3.34 -13.66 -2.88
N ARG A 39 -3.92 -13.05 -3.92
CA ARG A 39 -4.79 -11.87 -3.76
C ARG A 39 -5.96 -12.16 -2.85
N LYS A 40 -6.63 -13.29 -3.03
CA LYS A 40 -7.77 -13.68 -2.17
C LYS A 40 -7.32 -13.88 -0.72
N GLN A 41 -6.15 -14.47 -0.49
CA GLN A 41 -5.57 -14.63 0.85
C GLN A 41 -5.22 -13.28 1.49
N LEU A 42 -4.66 -12.36 0.72
CA LEU A 42 -4.37 -10.99 1.16
C LEU A 42 -5.66 -10.27 1.58
N GLU A 43 -6.70 -10.28 0.75
CA GLU A 43 -7.98 -9.62 1.04
C GLU A 43 -8.69 -10.22 2.27
N ASN A 44 -8.61 -11.55 2.45
CA ASN A 44 -9.09 -12.21 3.66
C ASN A 44 -8.31 -11.78 4.90
N THR A 45 -6.98 -11.65 4.79
CA THR A 45 -6.13 -11.19 5.89
C THR A 45 -6.45 -9.75 6.26
N ILE A 46 -6.63 -8.87 5.26
CA ILE A 46 -7.05 -7.49 5.48
C ILE A 46 -8.35 -7.46 6.28
N SER A 47 -9.36 -8.21 5.83
CA SER A 47 -10.66 -8.29 6.51
C SER A 47 -10.54 -8.79 7.96
N MET A 48 -9.69 -9.80 8.21
CA MET A 48 -9.42 -10.30 9.56
C MET A 48 -8.80 -9.20 10.45
N LEU A 49 -7.77 -8.51 9.97
CA LEU A 49 -7.05 -7.48 10.72
C LEU A 49 -7.94 -6.27 11.02
N THR A 50 -8.74 -5.81 10.05
CA THR A 50 -9.67 -4.69 10.25
C THR A 50 -10.77 -5.06 11.24
N ASN A 51 -11.30 -6.28 11.21
CA ASN A 51 -12.27 -6.78 12.19
C ASN A 51 -11.67 -6.89 13.61
N GLN A 52 -10.35 -7.09 13.73
CA GLN A 52 -9.63 -7.03 15.00
C GLN A 52 -9.33 -5.58 15.46
N GLY A 53 -9.72 -4.57 14.68
CA GLY A 53 -9.53 -3.16 15.01
C GLY A 53 -8.18 -2.58 14.57
N CYS A 54 -7.38 -3.30 13.77
CA CYS A 54 -6.11 -2.79 13.27
C CYS A 54 -6.31 -1.80 12.11
N ASP A 55 -5.58 -0.70 12.13
CA ASP A 55 -5.37 0.16 10.95
C ASP A 55 -4.37 -0.55 10.00
N VAL A 56 -4.82 -1.01 8.83
CA VAL A 56 -3.99 -1.77 7.88
C VAL A 56 -3.37 -0.87 6.80
N TYR A 57 -2.08 -1.08 6.54
CA TYR A 57 -1.32 -0.46 5.46
C TYR A 57 -0.74 -1.56 4.55
N LEU A 58 -0.91 -1.42 3.24
CA LEU A 58 -0.33 -2.33 2.26
C LEU A 58 0.91 -1.71 1.64
N HIS A 59 2.06 -2.32 1.86
CA HIS A 59 3.33 -1.88 1.34
C HIS A 59 3.57 -2.53 -0.03
N HIS A 60 3.69 -1.69 -1.05
CA HIS A 60 3.81 -2.07 -2.46
C HIS A 60 4.97 -3.06 -2.69
N PRO A 61 4.86 -4.01 -3.63
CA PRO A 61 5.96 -4.92 -3.93
C PRO A 61 7.26 -4.18 -4.24
N SER A 62 8.35 -4.59 -3.58
CA SER A 62 9.64 -3.93 -3.76
C SER A 62 10.42 -4.40 -4.97
N LYS A 63 10.07 -5.57 -5.51
CA LYS A 63 10.76 -6.22 -6.62
C LYS A 63 9.79 -6.80 -7.64
N TYR A 64 10.28 -6.92 -8.87
CA TYR A 64 9.69 -7.72 -9.94
C TYR A 64 10.81 -8.48 -10.67
N ASN A 65 10.68 -9.79 -10.85
CA ASN A 65 11.72 -10.66 -11.42
C ASN A 65 13.10 -10.43 -10.77
N GLU A 66 13.16 -10.44 -9.44
CA GLU A 66 14.34 -10.17 -8.59
C GLU A 66 14.97 -8.77 -8.70
N ARG A 67 14.41 -7.87 -9.52
CA ARG A 67 14.89 -6.49 -9.68
C ARG A 67 14.07 -5.53 -8.83
N TYR A 68 14.74 -4.56 -8.22
CA TYR A 68 14.07 -3.49 -7.47
C TYR A 68 13.26 -2.59 -8.39
N LEU A 69 12.06 -2.21 -7.94
CA LEU A 69 11.20 -1.34 -8.73
C LEU A 69 11.60 0.15 -8.66
N ASP A 70 11.33 0.87 -9.74
CA ASP A 70 11.49 2.30 -9.95
C ASP A 70 10.35 2.80 -10.85
N ILE A 71 9.87 4.01 -10.64
CA ILE A 71 8.81 4.60 -11.46
C ILE A 71 9.30 4.94 -12.89
N SER A 72 10.60 5.13 -13.07
CA SER A 72 11.25 5.59 -14.29
C SER A 72 11.91 4.48 -15.12
N HIS A 73 11.57 3.20 -14.87
CA HIS A 73 12.23 2.09 -15.58
C HIS A 73 12.25 2.28 -17.10
N GLU A 74 13.44 2.08 -17.67
CA GLU A 74 13.64 2.00 -19.12
C GLU A 74 13.03 0.69 -19.70
N ARG A 75 12.93 -0.35 -18.87
CA ARG A 75 12.33 -1.64 -19.25
C ARG A 75 10.82 -1.57 -19.18
N LYS A 76 10.17 -1.87 -20.30
CA LYS A 76 8.71 -1.82 -20.45
C LYS A 76 8.00 -2.74 -19.46
N GLU A 77 8.55 -3.92 -19.21
CA GLU A 77 7.94 -4.93 -18.33
C GLU A 77 7.89 -4.45 -16.88
N ASP A 78 9.00 -3.88 -16.41
CA ASP A 78 9.12 -3.37 -15.03
C ASP A 78 8.23 -2.12 -14.86
N TYR A 79 8.17 -1.25 -15.87
CA TYR A 79 7.23 -0.12 -15.94
C TYR A 79 5.78 -0.59 -15.88
N PHE A 80 5.37 -1.54 -16.74
CA PHE A 80 4.01 -2.06 -16.75
C PHE A 80 3.65 -2.74 -15.44
N PHE A 81 4.57 -3.52 -14.86
CA PHE A 81 4.35 -4.14 -13.57
C PHE A 81 4.12 -3.09 -12.47
N PHE A 82 4.97 -2.05 -12.39
CA PHE A 82 4.83 -0.98 -11.41
C PHE A 82 3.46 -0.29 -11.51
N HIS A 83 3.04 0.07 -12.73
CA HIS A 83 1.76 0.73 -12.97
C HIS A 83 0.57 -0.19 -12.66
N LEU A 84 0.62 -1.45 -13.11
CA LEU A 84 -0.44 -2.43 -12.86
C LEU A 84 -0.59 -2.75 -11.37
N SER A 85 0.52 -3.04 -10.69
CA SER A 85 0.55 -3.34 -9.26
C SER A 85 0.08 -2.15 -8.42
N THR A 86 0.47 -0.92 -8.78
CA THR A 86 -0.01 0.32 -8.14
C THR A 86 -1.53 0.45 -8.27
N ARG A 87 -2.07 0.24 -9.48
CA ARG A 87 -3.53 0.31 -9.71
C ARG A 87 -4.29 -0.75 -8.90
N ILE A 88 -3.83 -2.01 -8.93
CA ILE A 88 -4.44 -3.09 -8.16
C ILE A 88 -4.43 -2.76 -6.66
N LEU A 89 -3.31 -2.23 -6.15
CA LEU A 89 -3.18 -1.86 -4.75
C LEU A 89 -4.15 -0.75 -4.36
N ALA A 90 -4.31 0.26 -5.21
CA ALA A 90 -5.29 1.33 -5.02
C ALA A 90 -6.73 0.79 -4.99
N ASP A 91 -7.06 -0.13 -5.90
CA ASP A 91 -8.39 -0.77 -5.94
C ASP A 91 -8.67 -1.56 -4.65
N ILE A 92 -7.70 -2.36 -4.17
CA ILE A 92 -7.82 -3.09 -2.89
C ILE A 92 -8.03 -2.11 -1.74
N CYS A 93 -7.25 -1.02 -1.69
CA CYS A 93 -7.36 -0.04 -0.62
C CYS A 93 -8.73 0.65 -0.61
N LEU A 94 -9.32 0.93 -1.78
CA LEU A 94 -10.68 1.44 -1.89
C LEU A 94 -11.72 0.42 -1.41
N SER A 95 -11.66 -0.80 -1.90
CA SER A 95 -12.64 -1.85 -1.57
C SER A 95 -12.65 -2.20 -0.09
N HIS A 96 -11.48 -2.21 0.56
CA HIS A 96 -11.32 -2.61 1.95
C HIS A 96 -11.19 -1.43 2.93
N SER A 97 -11.26 -0.18 2.43
CA SER A 97 -11.05 1.04 3.23
C SER A 97 -9.73 1.04 4.03
N VAL A 98 -8.67 0.51 3.41
CA VAL A 98 -7.31 0.47 3.97
C VAL A 98 -6.40 1.45 3.23
N LYS A 99 -5.13 1.50 3.63
CA LYS A 99 -4.14 2.44 3.11
C LYS A 99 -3.04 1.66 2.41
N CYS A 100 -2.27 2.31 1.54
CA CYS A 100 -1.04 1.72 1.01
C CYS A 100 0.15 2.64 1.15
N VAL A 101 1.34 2.05 1.07
CA VAL A 101 2.63 2.74 1.03
C VAL A 101 3.29 2.32 -0.28
N ILE A 102 3.48 3.27 -1.19
CA ILE A 102 4.16 3.04 -2.46
C ILE A 102 5.46 3.80 -2.46
N HIS A 103 6.50 3.12 -2.93
CA HIS A 103 7.82 3.69 -3.07
C HIS A 103 8.03 3.97 -4.56
N PRO A 104 8.32 5.22 -4.95
CA PRO A 104 8.65 5.56 -6.34
C PRO A 104 9.97 4.93 -6.81
N HIS A 105 10.87 4.66 -5.88
CA HIS A 105 12.16 4.06 -6.11
C HIS A 105 12.56 3.30 -4.84
N TYR A 106 13.07 2.10 -5.04
CA TYR A 106 13.78 1.37 -3.99
C TYR A 106 15.28 1.69 -4.09
N LYS A 107 16.04 1.50 -3.00
CA LYS A 107 17.48 1.82 -2.98
C LYS A 107 18.20 1.18 -4.18
N LEU A 108 19.18 1.89 -4.76
CA LEU A 108 20.04 1.48 -5.89
C LEU A 108 19.50 1.76 -7.30
N THR A 109 18.51 2.63 -7.47
CA THR A 109 18.01 3.02 -8.79
C THR A 109 18.44 4.45 -9.17
N SER A 110 18.37 4.77 -10.46
CA SER A 110 18.78 6.06 -11.04
C SER A 110 18.05 7.28 -10.44
N THR A 111 16.86 7.10 -9.86
CA THR A 111 16.08 8.17 -9.22
C THR A 111 16.18 8.20 -7.70
N SER A 112 17.01 7.34 -7.10
CA SER A 112 17.17 7.23 -5.64
C SER A 112 17.73 8.48 -4.93
N ALA A 113 18.22 9.46 -5.70
CA ALA A 113 18.56 10.78 -5.18
C ALA A 113 17.30 11.54 -4.77
N ILE A 114 17.19 11.85 -3.47
CA ILE A 114 16.10 12.67 -2.93
C ILE A 114 16.29 14.11 -3.40
N ASN A 115 15.56 14.50 -4.44
CA ASN A 115 15.50 15.88 -4.93
C ASN A 115 14.07 16.25 -5.35
N LYS A 116 13.79 17.55 -5.42
CA LYS A 116 12.46 18.06 -5.73
C LYS A 116 11.94 17.60 -7.09
N ALA A 117 12.79 17.57 -8.11
CA ALA A 117 12.40 17.17 -9.47
C ALA A 117 11.96 15.69 -9.53
N ASN A 118 12.67 14.80 -8.84
CA ASN A 118 12.33 13.39 -8.73
C ASN A 118 11.00 13.20 -7.99
N ASN A 119 10.76 13.98 -6.92
CA ASN A 119 9.47 13.97 -6.23
C ASN A 119 8.33 14.48 -7.11
N ASP A 120 8.51 15.59 -7.82
CA ASP A 120 7.47 16.15 -8.70
C ASP A 120 7.14 15.19 -9.86
N ASN A 121 8.16 14.54 -10.45
CA ASN A 121 7.97 13.51 -11.47
C ASN A 121 7.27 12.27 -10.91
N MET A 122 7.57 11.88 -9.67
CA MET A 122 6.86 10.81 -8.98
C MET A 122 5.37 11.14 -8.84
N ILE A 123 5.04 12.32 -8.30
CA ILE A 123 3.65 12.73 -8.06
C ILE A 123 2.87 12.66 -9.38
N LYS A 124 3.43 13.24 -10.44
CA LYS A 124 2.83 13.19 -11.79
C LYS A 124 2.64 11.78 -12.31
N GLY A 125 3.64 10.90 -12.15
CA GLY A 125 3.55 9.51 -12.60
C GLY A 125 2.43 8.74 -11.90
N ILE A 126 2.24 8.99 -10.60
CA ILE A 126 1.18 8.34 -9.84
C ILE A 126 -0.19 8.96 -10.16
N GLU A 127 -0.30 10.27 -10.32
CA GLU A 127 -1.52 10.95 -10.79
C GLU A 127 -1.97 10.43 -12.17
N GLN A 128 -1.03 10.07 -13.05
CA GLN A 128 -1.35 9.41 -14.32
C GLN A 128 -1.90 7.99 -14.14
N ILE A 129 -1.44 7.25 -13.13
CA ILE A 129 -1.95 5.90 -12.82
C ILE A 129 -3.35 5.98 -12.21
N TYR A 130 -3.56 6.97 -11.33
CA TYR A 130 -4.80 7.11 -10.56
C TYR A 130 -5.21 8.58 -10.40
N PRO A 131 -5.92 9.16 -11.38
CA PRO A 131 -6.30 10.57 -11.39
C PRO A 131 -7.48 10.80 -10.43
N THR A 132 -7.25 10.86 -9.12
CA THR A 132 -8.31 11.25 -8.17
C THR A 132 -7.80 12.19 -7.08
N GLU A 133 -8.65 13.15 -6.71
CA GLU A 133 -8.43 14.16 -5.64
C GLU A 133 -8.33 13.56 -4.22
N LYS A 134 -8.36 12.23 -4.11
CA LYS A 134 -8.43 11.49 -2.84
C LYS A 134 -7.09 10.95 -2.36
N MET A 135 -6.00 11.25 -3.05
CA MET A 135 -4.67 10.84 -2.66
C MET A 135 -4.02 11.89 -1.75
N PHE A 136 -3.85 11.55 -0.48
CA PHE A 136 -3.01 12.32 0.42
C PHE A 136 -1.64 11.68 0.52
N PHE A 137 -0.59 12.46 0.27
CA PHE A 137 0.81 12.06 0.31
C PHE A 137 1.36 12.42 1.70
N TYR A 138 1.81 11.43 2.48
CA TYR A 138 2.47 11.67 3.78
C TYR A 138 3.91 11.12 3.78
N GLY A 139 4.91 12.01 3.96
CA GLY A 139 6.31 11.65 4.19
C GLY A 139 7.29 12.82 4.04
N LYS A 140 8.26 12.96 4.96
CA LYS A 140 9.45 13.85 4.81
C LYS A 140 10.69 13.12 4.24
N THR A 141 10.50 11.91 3.72
CA THR A 141 11.48 10.95 3.16
C THR A 141 10.75 10.10 2.10
N PRO A 142 11.40 9.31 1.21
CA PRO A 142 10.97 9.05 -0.18
C PRO A 142 9.80 8.05 -0.32
N PHE A 143 8.83 8.12 0.57
CA PHE A 143 7.73 7.21 0.71
C PHE A 143 6.45 7.99 0.54
N MET A 144 5.55 7.42 -0.25
CA MET A 144 4.25 8.00 -0.45
C MET A 144 3.23 7.07 0.17
N VAL A 145 2.72 7.48 1.33
CA VAL A 145 1.54 6.85 1.92
C VAL A 145 0.33 7.37 1.16
N PHE A 146 -0.57 6.47 0.75
CA PHE A 146 -1.88 6.79 0.19
C PHE A 146 -2.91 6.65 1.30
N LEU A 147 -3.56 7.76 1.64
CA LEU A 147 -4.73 7.74 2.51
C LEU A 147 -5.96 7.93 1.62
N LEU A 148 -6.78 6.90 1.46
CA LEU A 148 -8.09 7.08 0.86
C LEU A 148 -9.06 7.53 1.97
N PRO A 149 -9.88 8.57 1.74
CA PRO A 149 -10.81 9.03 2.76
C PRO A 149 -11.77 7.89 3.10
N LYS A 150 -11.90 7.57 4.40
CA LYS A 150 -13.04 6.79 4.87
C LYS A 150 -14.27 7.48 4.31
N THR A 151 -15.01 6.83 3.41
CA THR A 151 -16.38 7.25 3.14
C THR A 151 -17.05 7.28 4.51
N ARG A 152 -17.48 8.46 4.97
CA ARG A 152 -18.48 8.54 6.04
C ARG A 152 -19.71 7.82 5.50
N ILE A 153 -19.78 6.50 5.70
CA ILE A 153 -21.07 5.83 5.73
C ILE A 153 -21.74 6.47 6.94
N GLY A 154 -22.76 7.27 6.65
CA GLY A 154 -23.51 7.97 7.67
C GLY A 154 -23.88 6.99 8.77
N SER A 155 -23.45 7.31 9.98
CA SER A 155 -24.10 6.85 11.20
C SER A 155 -25.57 7.29 11.12
N LYS A 156 -26.43 6.47 10.52
CA LYS A 156 -27.80 6.38 10.97
C LYS A 156 -27.76 5.55 12.23
N THR A 157 -27.82 6.27 13.35
CA THR A 157 -28.29 5.80 14.64
C THR A 157 -29.46 4.82 14.42
N LEU A 158 -29.20 3.54 14.65
CA LEU A 158 -30.23 2.61 15.11
C LEU A 158 -30.34 2.85 16.61
N LEU A 159 -31.31 3.71 16.97
CA LEU A 159 -32.01 3.82 18.26
C LEU A 159 -32.76 5.16 18.24
N ASP A 160 -34.04 5.12 17.88
CA ASP A 160 -35.17 5.70 18.64
C ASP A 160 -36.40 5.88 17.74
N HIS A 161 -37.49 5.24 18.19
CA HIS A 161 -38.89 5.19 17.71
C HIS A 161 -39.27 4.10 16.70
#